data_AF-A0A8J2KAU7-F1
#
_entry.id   AF-A0A8J2KAU7-F1
#
_cell.length_a   1.000
_cell.length_b   1.000
_cell.length_c   1.000
_cell.angle_alpha   90.00
_cell.angle_beta   90.00
_cell.angle_gamma   90.00
#
_symmetry.space_group_name_H-M   'P 1'
#
loop_
_entity.id
_entity.type
_entity.pdbx_description
1 polymer ?
#
loop_
_entity_poly.entity_id
_entity_poly.type
_entity_poly.pdbx_seq_one_letter_code
_entity_poly.pdbx_strand_id
1 'polypeptide(L)' 'MSSHVYEERNPILYVCDPDLIQNITIKDFEHFRDRRAMDFGDKYFNEIFDFLKYDKWKIVRSQLMPAFSPARLNPLK' A
#
# COMPACT_ATOMS: atom_id res chain seq x y z
N MET A 1 -18.98 23.04 4.95
CA MET A 1 -17.94 22.52 5.86
C MET A 1 -16.87 21.86 5.01
N SER A 2 -15.80 22.58 4.68
CA SER A 2 -14.65 22.02 3.98
C SER A 2 -13.73 21.37 5.01
N SER A 3 -13.68 20.04 5.03
CA SER A 3 -12.66 19.30 5.77
C SER A 3 -11.35 19.42 5.00
N HIS A 4 -10.61 20.51 5.24
CA HIS A 4 -9.22 20.58 4.81
C HIS A 4 -8.42 19.63 5.70
N VAL A 5 -8.20 18.40 5.21
CA VAL A 5 -7.25 17.48 5.80
C VAL A 5 -5.85 18.03 5.49
N TYR A 6 -5.20 18.61 6.49
CA TYR A 6 -3.79 19.02 6.40
C TYR A 6 -2.93 17.87 6.91
N GLU A 7 -2.22 17.20 6.01
CA GLU A 7 -1.15 16.27 6.37
C GLU A 7 0.18 16.82 5.84
N GLU A 8 1.16 16.91 6.76
CA GLU A 8 2.54 17.34 6.53
C GLU A 8 2.83 18.77 6.06
N ARG A 9 4.07 19.21 6.33
CA ARG A 9 4.65 20.48 5.84
C ARG A 9 5.19 20.34 4.41
N ASN A 10 5.11 19.15 3.84
CA ASN A 10 5.62 18.80 2.52
C ASN A 10 4.47 18.84 1.51
N PRO A 11 4.67 19.40 0.32
CA PRO A 11 3.65 19.35 -0.73
C PRO A 11 3.38 17.90 -1.13
N ILE A 12 2.10 17.50 -1.14
CA ILE A 12 1.64 16.18 -1.58
C ILE A 12 0.84 16.34 -2.87
N LEU A 13 1.15 15.50 -3.86
CA LEU A 13 0.38 15.40 -5.09
C LEU A 13 -0.70 14.32 -4.94
N TYR A 14 -1.96 14.71 -5.09
CA TYR A 14 -3.08 13.78 -5.18
C TYR A 14 -3.41 13.50 -6.65
N VAL A 15 -3.46 12.23 -7.02
CA VAL A 15 -3.85 11.79 -8.38
C VAL A 15 -5.31 11.34 -8.33
N CYS A 16 -6.19 12.07 -9.01
CA CYS A 16 -7.63 11.81 -9.03
C CYS A 16 -8.15 11.35 -10.40
N ASP A 17 -7.29 11.27 -11.40
CA ASP A 17 -7.62 10.78 -12.74
C ASP A 17 -7.50 9.25 -12.80
N PRO A 18 -8.56 8.50 -13.15
CA PRO A 18 -8.53 7.03 -13.22
C PRO A 18 -7.48 6.46 -14.18
N ASP A 19 -7.24 7.11 -15.32
CA ASP A 19 -6.26 6.64 -16.30
C ASP A 19 -4.85 6.80 -15.76
N LEU A 20 -4.57 7.90 -15.06
CA LEU A 20 -3.29 8.10 -14.36
C LEU A 20 -3.13 7.11 -13.21
N ILE A 21 -4.18 6.85 -12.42
CA ILE A 21 -4.15 5.84 -11.36
C ILE A 21 -3.81 4.47 -11.95
N GLN A 22 -4.43 4.08 -13.08
CA GLN A 22 -4.14 2.82 -13.75
C GLN A 22 -2.68 2.77 -14.24
N ASN A 23 -2.18 3.85 -14.83
CA ASN A 23 -0.79 3.92 -15.29
C ASN A 23 0.18 3.73 -14.12
N ILE A 24 0.01 4.49 -13.03
CA ILE A 24 0.87 4.42 -11.83
C ILE A 24 0.80 3.04 -11.15
N THR A 25 -0.40 2.48 -10.99
CA THR A 25 -0.60 1.27 -10.18
C THR A 25 -0.42 -0.04 -10.94
N ILE A 26 -0.41 -0.01 -12.27
CA ILE A 26 -0.33 -1.21 -13.12
C ILE A 26 0.77 -1.09 -14.17
N LYS A 27 0.66 -0.12 -15.10
CA LYS A 27 1.52 -0.08 -16.30
C LYS A 27 2.96 0.31 -15.97
N ASP A 28 3.12 1.37 -15.20
CA ASP A 28 4.40 1.96 -14.81
C ASP A 28 4.77 1.62 -13.36
N PHE A 29 4.14 0.58 -12.80
CA PHE A 29 4.26 0.22 -11.38
C PHE A 29 5.71 0.05 -10.93
N GLU A 30 6.63 -0.37 -11.81
CA GLU A 30 8.06 -0.53 -11.50
C GLU A 30 8.71 0.77 -10.97
N HIS A 31 8.24 1.93 -11.42
CA HIS A 31 8.71 3.24 -10.96
C HIS A 31 8.07 3.67 -9.63
N PHE A 32 6.92 3.10 -9.26
CA PHE A 32 6.09 3.48 -8.11
C PHE A 32 5.87 2.34 -7.11
N ARG A 33 6.83 1.40 -7.03
CA ARG A 33 6.70 0.15 -6.25
C ARG A 33 6.63 0.36 -4.74
N ASP A 34 7.31 1.39 -4.26
CA ASP A 34 7.36 1.71 -2.84
C ASP A 34 6.21 2.64 -2.45
N ARG A 35 5.59 2.33 -1.32
CA ARG A 35 4.65 3.25 -0.65
C ARG A 35 5.42 4.34 0.09
N ARG A 36 4.67 5.37 0.53
CA ARG A 36 5.19 6.40 1.44
C ARG A 36 5.87 5.75 2.63
N ALA A 37 7.14 6.11 2.85
CA ALA A 37 7.86 5.68 4.04
C ALA A 37 7.22 6.33 5.26
N MET A 38 6.82 5.51 6.21
CA MET A 38 6.26 5.95 7.49
C MET A 38 7.19 5.42 8.59
N ASP A 39 7.56 6.30 9.50
CA ASP A 39 8.28 5.93 10.72
C ASP A 39 7.40 6.26 11.92
N PHE A 40 6.91 5.22 12.58
CA PHE A 40 6.06 5.31 13.75
C PHE A 40 6.85 5.40 15.06
N GLY A 41 8.20 5.37 15.00
CA GLY A 41 9.06 5.34 16.18
C GLY A 41 8.98 4.02 16.97
N ASP A 42 8.29 3.01 16.42
CA ASP A 42 8.16 1.69 17.01
C ASP A 42 8.50 0.60 15.99
N LYS A 43 9.33 -0.34 16.44
CA LYS A 43 9.88 -1.39 15.57
C LYS A 43 8.83 -2.37 15.04
N TYR A 44 7.69 -2.53 15.71
CA TYR A 44 6.63 -3.44 15.27
C TYR A 44 5.66 -2.74 14.33
N PHE A 45 5.29 -1.50 14.62
CA PHE A 45 4.45 -0.70 13.73
C PHE A 45 5.12 -0.44 12.38
N ASN A 46 6.44 -0.21 12.37
CA ASN A 46 7.23 -0.08 11.13
C ASN A 46 7.33 -1.39 10.31
N GLU A 47 6.95 -2.52 10.90
CA GLU A 47 6.99 -3.85 10.29
C GLU A 47 5.60 -4.38 9.89
N ILE A 48 4.56 -3.55 10.01
CA ILE A 48 3.22 -3.90 9.53
C ILE A 48 3.24 -4.01 8.00
N PHE A 49 2.55 -5.04 7.49
CA PHE A 49 2.50 -5.40 6.07
C PHE A 49 2.27 -4.22 5.12
N ASP A 50 1.43 -3.26 5.51
CA ASP A 50 1.10 -2.10 4.67
C ASP A 50 2.25 -1.10 4.53
N PHE A 51 3.18 -1.05 5.48
CA PHE A 51 4.31 -0.10 5.51
C PHE A 51 5.66 -0.71 5.08
N LEU A 52 5.68 -2.00 4.75
CA LEU A 52 6.87 -2.67 4.25
C LEU A 52 7.32 -2.11 2.89
N LYS A 53 8.64 -1.95 2.72
CA LYS A 53 9.27 -1.70 1.41
C LYS A 53 9.01 -2.82 0.43
N TYR A 54 8.98 -2.49 -0.87
CA TYR A 54 8.47 -3.38 -1.92
C TYR A 54 9.05 -4.80 -1.88
N ASP A 55 10.38 -4.95 -1.78
CA ASP A 55 11.01 -6.27 -1.83
C ASP A 55 10.58 -7.16 -0.66
N LYS A 56 10.53 -6.59 0.55
CA LYS A 56 10.06 -7.29 1.75
C LYS A 56 8.56 -7.56 1.68
N TRP A 57 7.77 -6.57 1.28
CA TRP A 57 6.33 -6.70 1.05
C TRP A 57 6.01 -7.82 0.06
N LYS A 58 6.77 -7.93 -1.04
CA LYS A 58 6.58 -8.95 -2.07
C LYS A 58 6.78 -10.36 -1.52
N ILE A 59 7.78 -10.55 -0.66
CA ILE A 59 8.05 -11.83 0.01
C ILE A 59 6.93 -12.16 1.00
N VAL A 60 6.57 -11.24 1.89
CA VAL A 60 5.51 -11.48 2.89
C VAL A 60 4.17 -11.73 2.19
N ARG A 61 3.87 -10.97 1.12
CA ARG A 61 2.66 -11.15 0.32
C ARG A 61 2.60 -12.55 -0.27
N SER A 62 3.66 -13.01 -0.93
CA SER A 62 3.64 -14.32 -1.59
C SER A 62 3.40 -15.47 -0.60
N GLN A 63 3.89 -15.33 0.64
CA GLN A 63 3.64 -16.27 1.72
C GLN A 63 2.21 -16.20 2.28
N LEU A 64 1.64 -14.99 2.35
CA LEU A 64 0.33 -14.74 2.95
C LEU A 64 -0.85 -15.00 1.99
N MET A 65 -0.71 -14.67 0.70
CA MET A 65 -1.79 -14.79 -0.30
C MET A 65 -2.47 -16.16 -0.38
N PRO A 66 -1.78 -17.31 -0.22
CA PRO A 66 -2.43 -18.62 -0.24
C PRO A 66 -3.53 -18.75 0.82
N ALA A 67 -3.39 -18.10 1.98
CA ALA A 67 -4.39 -18.09 3.05
C ALA A 67 -5.71 -17.42 2.64
N PHE A 68 -5.65 -16.49 1.67
CA PHE A 68 -6.79 -15.72 1.16
C PHE A 68 -7.33 -16.25 -0.17
N SER A 69 -6.98 -17.49 -0.54
CA SER A 69 -7.55 -18.14 -1.72
C SER A 69 -9.06 -18.40 -1.54
N PRO A 70 -9.86 -18.40 -2.64
CA PRO A 70 -11.30 -18.67 -2.56
C PRO A 70 -11.63 -19.98 -1.83
N ALA A 71 -10.84 -21.04 -2.07
CA ALA A 71 -11.02 -22.33 -1.40
C ALA A 71 -10.89 -22.25 0.13
N ARG A 72 -10.04 -21.36 0.65
CA ARG A 72 -9.84 -21.16 2.10
C ARG A 72 -10.81 -20.15 2.70
N LEU A 73 -11.35 -19.22 1.91
CA LEU A 73 -12.34 -18.22 2.36
C LEU A 73 -13.78 -18.74 2.30
N ASN A 74 -14.09 -19.67 1.41
CA ASN A 74 -15.42 -20.29 1.31
C ASN A 74 -16.01 -20.81 2.64
N PRO A 75 -15.26 -21.45 3.54
CA PRO A 75 -15.79 -21.90 4.84
C PRO A 75 -16.02 -20.76 5.85
N LEU A 76 -15.65 -19.52 5.55
CA LEU A 76 -15.86 -18.34 6.41
C LEU A 76 -17.13 -17.55 6.05
N LYS A 77 -17.91 -18.02 5.08
CA LYS A 77 -19.22 -17.44 4.72
C LYS A 77 -20.35 -17.98 5.57
#